data_AF-A0A7C2E857-F1
#
_entry.id   AF-A0A7C2E857-F1
#
_cell.length_a   1.000
_cell.length_b   1.000
_cell.length_c   1.000
_cell.angle_alpha   90.00
_cell.angle_beta   90.00
_cell.angle_gamma   90.00
#
_symmetry.space_group_name_H-M   'P 1'
#
loop_
_entity.id
_entity.type
_entity.pdbx_description
1 polymer ?
#
loop_
_entity_poly.entity_id
_entity_poly.type
_entity_poly.pdbx_seq_one_letter_code
_entity_poly.pdbx_strand_id
1 'polypeptide(L)'
;MKRVVRLICAAVLGLPAAGQQFEIDTNTPEGQLLQQIGLEEDLSKKAELLEQFAQTYPQHPGLHWVMNQLPGTYEKLNQPEKALESCERMLQVNPTNAAGSHACLKIAEAQKDPDQIRKWALLTHGASKKAVEAPKPQFKDKDEEEEWKHTIDFARQVGTYSEYSAYAAALQTTDPAKKIALAEALRQMNPDSEYMPQIVPMLFLAYRQTGNTEKAVELAEQVLAKDATNEDMLLVAADHYMNVKKDPAKTISYSSKLVDLMTTKPAPQGVSAEDWEKKRRSSLGVGYWMMGVTYATQNKLLEADKVLRQALPYISGNDQLRATALFHLGVVNFRLGEKGDEKRILDAFNFTKECAAIKSPVQAAAQRNLKAIQAQYRLK
;
A
#
# COMPACT_ATOMS: atom_id res chain seq x y z
N MET A 1 -43.17 -48.72 13.80
CA MET A 1 -43.00 -47.80 12.66
C MET A 1 -42.00 -46.72 13.07
N LYS A 2 -40.77 -46.80 12.57
CA LYS A 2 -39.68 -45.86 12.87
C LYS A 2 -39.95 -44.57 12.09
N ARG A 3 -40.24 -43.46 12.77
CA ARG A 3 -40.39 -42.15 12.12
C ARG A 3 -39.00 -41.52 12.04
N VAL A 4 -38.29 -41.77 10.94
CA VAL A 4 -37.18 -40.91 10.51
C VAL A 4 -37.82 -39.62 10.03
N VAL A 5 -37.76 -38.57 10.85
CA VAL A 5 -38.22 -37.25 10.43
C VAL A 5 -37.08 -36.62 9.65
N ARG A 6 -37.21 -36.59 8.32
CA ARG A 6 -36.33 -35.79 7.45
C ARG A 6 -36.65 -34.31 7.66
N LEU A 7 -36.05 -33.70 8.68
CA LEU A 7 -36.01 -32.25 8.81
C LEU A 7 -34.93 -31.72 7.88
N ILE A 8 -35.36 -31.19 6.73
CA ILE A 8 -34.51 -30.36 5.87
C ILE A 8 -34.33 -29.05 6.62
N CYS A 9 -33.15 -28.82 7.23
CA CYS A 9 -32.81 -27.53 7.80
C CYS A 9 -32.62 -26.50 6.69
N ALA A 10 -33.72 -25.91 6.21
CA ALA A 10 -33.68 -24.71 5.39
C ALA A 10 -33.20 -23.55 6.27
N ALA A 11 -32.11 -22.91 5.86
CA ALA A 11 -31.56 -21.75 6.55
C ALA A 11 -32.57 -20.60 6.52
N VAL A 12 -33.12 -20.22 7.68
CA VAL A 12 -33.78 -18.93 7.87
C VAL A 12 -32.67 -17.88 7.94
N LEU A 13 -32.20 -17.48 6.76
CA LEU A 13 -31.55 -16.22 6.39
C LEU A 13 -31.10 -16.37 4.91
N GLY A 14 -32.04 -16.19 3.98
CA GLY A 14 -31.84 -15.57 2.65
C GLY A 14 -30.72 -15.99 1.69
N LEU A 15 -29.93 -17.03 1.94
CA LEU A 15 -28.98 -17.60 0.98
C LEU A 15 -28.96 -19.13 1.16
N PRO A 16 -28.95 -19.94 0.08
CA PRO A 16 -28.75 -21.36 0.20
C PRO A 16 -27.31 -21.56 0.66
N ALA A 17 -27.11 -21.77 1.95
CA ALA A 17 -25.86 -22.34 2.42
C ALA A 17 -25.76 -23.70 1.73
N ALA A 18 -24.70 -23.91 0.95
CA ALA A 18 -24.22 -25.23 0.55
C ALA A 18 -23.74 -25.99 1.80
N GLY A 19 -24.62 -26.15 2.79
CA GLY A 19 -24.45 -27.07 3.90
C GLY A 19 -24.68 -28.46 3.34
N GLN A 20 -23.72 -29.35 3.57
CA GLN A 20 -23.93 -30.78 3.40
C GLN A 20 -25.27 -31.14 4.05
N GLN A 21 -26.23 -31.63 3.27
CA GLN A 21 -27.45 -32.19 3.83
C GLN A 21 -27.05 -33.35 4.74
N PHE A 22 -27.34 -33.23 6.03
CA PHE A 22 -27.18 -34.31 6.99
C PHE A 22 -28.54 -34.63 7.60
N GLU A 23 -28.79 -35.91 7.87
CA GLU A 23 -30.02 -36.33 8.52
C GLU A 23 -29.88 -36.16 10.05
N ILE A 24 -30.89 -35.57 10.69
CA ILE A 24 -30.98 -35.48 12.14
C ILE A 24 -31.72 -36.72 12.65
N ASP A 25 -31.00 -37.67 13.25
CA ASP A 25 -31.62 -38.81 13.93
C ASP A 25 -31.94 -38.47 15.39
N THR A 26 -33.19 -38.10 15.68
CA THR A 26 -33.63 -37.73 17.03
C THR A 26 -33.64 -38.89 18.04
N ASN A 27 -33.27 -40.10 17.61
CA ASN A 27 -33.08 -41.24 18.51
C ASN A 27 -31.66 -41.30 19.09
N THR A 28 -30.73 -40.47 18.61
CA THR A 28 -29.37 -40.40 19.14
C THR A 28 -29.16 -39.15 20.00
N PRO A 29 -28.23 -39.17 20.97
CA PRO A 29 -27.92 -38.00 21.80
C PRO A 29 -27.50 -36.78 20.98
N GLU A 30 -26.74 -36.96 19.89
CA GLU A 30 -26.33 -35.89 18.99
C GLU A 30 -27.50 -35.31 18.20
N GLY A 31 -28.43 -36.14 17.70
CA GLY A 31 -29.60 -35.66 16.97
C GLY A 31 -30.61 -34.96 17.87
N GLN A 32 -30.75 -35.39 19.13
CA GLN A 32 -31.55 -34.68 20.13
C GLN A 32 -30.96 -33.29 20.43
N LEU A 33 -29.64 -33.19 20.57
CA LEU A 33 -28.97 -31.90 20.78
C LEU A 33 -29.15 -30.97 19.58
N LEU A 34 -29.01 -31.47 18.34
CA LEU A 34 -29.27 -30.70 17.12
C LEU A 34 -30.72 -30.21 17.02
N GLN A 35 -31.68 -31.07 17.35
CA GLN A 35 -33.09 -30.69 17.40
C GLN A 35 -33.32 -29.59 18.44
N GLN A 36 -32.72 -29.72 19.63
CA GLN A 36 -32.82 -28.72 20.68
C GLN A 36 -32.24 -27.37 20.23
N ILE A 37 -31.06 -27.36 19.60
CA ILE A 37 -30.44 -26.13 19.04
C ILE A 37 -31.37 -25.47 18.00
N GLY A 38 -32.02 -26.27 17.15
CA GLY A 38 -32.92 -25.77 16.11
C GLY A 38 -34.19 -25.10 16.64
N LEU A 39 -34.66 -25.52 17.83
CA LEU A 39 -35.86 -25.01 18.48
C LEU A 39 -35.59 -23.94 19.54
N GLU A 40 -34.34 -23.75 19.95
CA GLU A 40 -33.99 -22.79 20.99
C GLU A 40 -34.08 -21.34 20.49
N GLU A 41 -34.88 -20.53 21.17
CA GLU A 41 -35.11 -19.12 20.87
C GLU A 41 -34.24 -18.19 21.73
N ASP A 42 -33.86 -18.62 22.94
CA ASP A 42 -32.92 -17.87 23.77
C ASP A 42 -31.53 -17.94 23.17
N LEU A 43 -30.99 -16.79 22.73
CA LEU A 43 -29.72 -16.74 22.03
C LEU A 43 -28.53 -17.18 22.91
N SER A 44 -28.58 -16.93 24.22
CA SER A 44 -27.48 -17.30 25.13
C SER A 44 -27.43 -18.81 25.30
N LYS A 45 -28.60 -19.42 25.56
CA LYS A 45 -28.74 -20.86 25.66
C LYS A 45 -28.47 -21.55 24.33
N LYS A 46 -28.88 -20.95 23.21
CA LYS A 46 -28.55 -21.46 21.87
C LYS A 46 -27.05 -21.47 21.65
N ALA A 47 -26.32 -20.42 22.03
CA ALA A 47 -24.86 -20.38 21.94
C ALA A 47 -24.22 -21.49 22.78
N GLU A 48 -24.68 -21.71 24.02
CA GLU A 48 -24.20 -22.80 24.89
C GLU A 48 -24.41 -24.18 24.26
N LEU A 49 -25.59 -24.44 23.69
CA LEU A 49 -25.90 -25.72 23.03
C LEU A 49 -25.07 -25.93 21.75
N LEU A 50 -24.85 -24.87 20.96
CA LEU A 50 -23.97 -24.90 19.78
C LEU A 50 -22.53 -25.24 20.18
N GLU A 51 -22.00 -24.60 21.23
CA GLU A 51 -20.66 -24.88 21.75
C GLU A 51 -20.55 -26.30 22.32
N GLN A 52 -21.56 -26.73 23.07
CA GLN A 52 -21.63 -28.10 23.59
C GLN A 52 -21.59 -29.12 22.46
N PHE A 53 -22.35 -28.89 21.38
CA PHE A 53 -22.33 -29.78 20.22
C PHE A 53 -20.95 -29.81 19.57
N ALA A 54 -20.37 -28.65 19.31
CA ALA A 54 -19.05 -28.52 18.70
C ALA A 54 -17.95 -29.23 19.49
N GLN A 55 -18.01 -29.17 20.82
CA GLN A 55 -17.06 -29.82 21.71
C GLN A 55 -17.28 -31.33 21.83
N THR A 56 -18.54 -31.77 21.91
CA THR A 56 -18.89 -33.17 22.16
C THR A 56 -18.81 -34.03 20.90
N TYR A 57 -19.14 -33.45 19.74
CA TYR A 57 -19.27 -34.16 18.47
C TYR A 57 -18.41 -33.54 17.34
N PRO A 58 -17.08 -33.40 17.52
CA PRO A 58 -16.21 -32.71 16.56
C PRO A 58 -15.99 -33.45 15.22
N GLN A 59 -16.48 -34.70 15.11
CA GLN A 59 -16.41 -35.49 13.87
C GLN A 59 -17.80 -35.71 13.24
N HIS A 60 -18.86 -35.14 13.84
CA HIS A 60 -20.21 -35.34 13.34
C HIS A 60 -20.47 -34.48 12.09
N PRO A 61 -21.16 -34.99 11.05
CA PRO A 61 -21.45 -34.23 9.82
C PRO A 61 -22.15 -32.89 10.05
N GLY A 62 -23.01 -32.82 11.07
CA GLY A 62 -23.70 -31.60 11.51
C GLY A 62 -22.80 -30.49 12.08
N LEU A 63 -21.51 -30.75 12.31
CA LEU A 63 -20.57 -29.73 12.83
C LEU A 63 -20.50 -28.50 11.91
N HIS A 64 -20.51 -28.70 10.59
CA HIS A 64 -20.49 -27.59 9.63
C HIS A 64 -21.68 -26.64 9.82
N TRP A 65 -22.87 -27.20 10.07
CA TRP A 65 -24.07 -26.40 10.33
C TRP A 65 -23.97 -25.67 11.67
N VAL A 66 -23.53 -26.35 12.73
CA VAL A 66 -23.31 -25.75 14.05
C VAL A 66 -22.31 -24.59 13.98
N MET A 67 -21.18 -24.79 13.33
CA MET A 67 -20.15 -23.75 13.17
C MET A 67 -20.63 -22.54 12.38
N ASN A 68 -21.53 -22.72 11.41
CA ASN A 68 -22.13 -21.60 10.66
C ASN A 68 -23.10 -20.75 11.50
N GLN A 69 -23.64 -21.29 12.59
CA GLN A 69 -24.61 -20.58 13.45
C GLN A 69 -23.93 -19.74 14.54
N LEU A 70 -22.76 -20.17 15.04
CA LEU A 70 -22.07 -19.52 16.16
C LEU A 70 -21.76 -18.03 15.91
N PRO A 71 -21.17 -17.62 14.75
CA PRO A 71 -20.89 -16.22 14.48
C PRO A 71 -22.10 -15.29 14.63
N GLY A 72 -23.20 -15.59 13.93
CA GLY A 72 -24.40 -14.77 13.96
C GLY A 72 -25.14 -14.83 15.29
N THR A 73 -25.00 -15.92 16.05
CA THR A 73 -25.55 -16.02 17.41
C THR A 73 -24.81 -15.08 18.35
N TYR A 74 -23.48 -15.09 18.35
CA TYR A 74 -22.68 -14.18 19.17
C TYR A 74 -22.78 -12.71 18.72
N GLU A 75 -22.92 -12.45 17.42
CA GLU A 75 -23.19 -11.11 16.90
C GLU A 75 -24.50 -10.55 17.49
N LYS A 76 -25.60 -11.32 17.44
CA LYS A 76 -26.90 -10.92 18.01
C LYS A 76 -26.88 -10.77 19.53
N LEU A 77 -25.98 -11.48 20.20
CA LEU A 77 -25.70 -11.32 21.64
C LEU A 77 -24.82 -10.10 21.94
N ASN A 78 -24.45 -9.30 20.94
CA ASN A 78 -23.53 -8.16 21.07
C ASN A 78 -22.15 -8.58 21.65
N GLN A 79 -21.66 -9.76 21.25
CA GLN A 79 -20.37 -10.33 21.63
C GLN A 79 -19.46 -10.47 20.40
N PRO A 80 -18.98 -9.36 19.80
CA PRO A 80 -18.30 -9.40 18.52
C PRO A 80 -16.96 -10.13 18.56
N GLU A 81 -16.22 -10.09 19.68
CA GLU A 81 -14.96 -10.84 19.82
C GLU A 81 -15.19 -12.35 19.69
N LYS A 82 -16.18 -12.89 20.41
CA LYS A 82 -16.58 -14.30 20.31
C LYS A 82 -17.18 -14.65 18.95
N ALA A 83 -17.88 -13.71 18.33
CA ALA A 83 -18.40 -13.89 16.98
C ALA A 83 -17.25 -14.08 15.98
N LEU A 84 -16.22 -13.23 16.04
CA LEU A 84 -15.04 -13.34 15.17
C LEU A 84 -14.19 -14.58 15.51
N GLU A 85 -14.03 -14.95 16.78
CA GLU A 85 -13.39 -16.22 17.17
C GLU A 85 -14.13 -17.43 16.58
N SER A 86 -15.46 -17.42 16.65
CA SER A 86 -16.31 -18.45 16.07
C SER A 86 -16.21 -18.48 14.54
N CYS A 87 -16.05 -17.32 13.90
CA CYS A 87 -15.81 -17.24 12.47
C CYS A 87 -14.50 -17.94 12.05
N GLU A 88 -13.44 -17.82 12.86
CA GLU A 88 -12.17 -18.51 12.59
C GLU A 88 -12.33 -20.02 12.68
N ARG A 89 -13.01 -20.50 13.72
CA ARG A 89 -13.35 -21.93 13.88
C ARG A 89 -14.22 -22.44 12.71
N MET A 90 -15.19 -21.64 12.27
CA MET A 90 -16.01 -21.95 11.11
C MET A 90 -15.18 -22.11 9.83
N LEU A 91 -14.20 -21.23 9.56
CA LEU A 91 -13.32 -21.35 8.40
C LEU A 91 -12.27 -22.47 8.52
N GLN A 92 -11.88 -22.86 9.74
CA GLN A 92 -11.05 -24.04 9.94
C GLN A 92 -11.79 -25.32 9.53
N VAL A 93 -13.09 -25.41 9.86
CA VAL A 93 -13.94 -26.55 9.51
C VAL A 93 -14.36 -26.51 8.03
N ASN A 94 -14.68 -25.33 7.50
CA ASN A 94 -15.07 -25.14 6.10
C ASN A 94 -14.30 -23.98 5.43
N PRO A 95 -13.11 -24.24 4.88
CA PRO A 95 -12.26 -23.19 4.33
C PRO A 95 -12.75 -22.61 2.99
N THR A 96 -13.80 -23.16 2.39
CA THR A 96 -14.44 -22.65 1.16
C THR A 96 -15.72 -21.85 1.45
N ASN A 97 -16.04 -21.60 2.72
CA ASN A 97 -17.28 -20.91 3.09
C ASN A 97 -17.23 -19.40 2.81
N ALA A 98 -17.38 -19.02 1.54
CA ALA A 98 -17.42 -17.62 1.09
C ALA A 98 -18.59 -16.85 1.73
N ALA A 99 -19.77 -17.47 1.87
CA ALA A 99 -20.93 -16.82 2.48
C ALA A 99 -20.74 -16.53 3.98
N GLY A 100 -20.25 -17.53 4.73
CA GLY A 100 -19.94 -17.35 6.14
C GLY A 100 -18.84 -16.33 6.37
N SER A 101 -17.74 -16.40 5.60
CA SER A 101 -16.66 -15.41 5.73
C SER A 101 -17.10 -14.00 5.36
N HIS A 102 -17.98 -13.83 4.38
CA HIS A 102 -18.59 -12.54 4.08
C HIS A 102 -19.35 -11.98 5.30
N ALA A 103 -20.19 -12.78 5.97
CA ALA A 103 -20.86 -12.35 7.18
C ALA A 103 -19.86 -11.96 8.29
N CYS A 104 -18.78 -12.72 8.45
CA CYS A 104 -17.71 -12.41 9.40
C CYS A 104 -16.97 -11.10 9.07
N LEU A 105 -16.76 -10.80 7.79
CA LEU A 105 -16.25 -9.51 7.36
C LEU A 105 -17.22 -8.37 7.71
N LYS A 106 -18.53 -8.55 7.55
CA LYS A 106 -19.54 -7.56 7.98
C LYS A 106 -19.48 -7.30 9.49
N ILE A 107 -19.28 -8.35 10.30
CA ILE A 107 -19.09 -8.21 11.76
C ILE A 107 -17.84 -7.38 12.06
N ALA A 108 -16.72 -7.66 11.37
CA ALA A 108 -15.48 -6.91 11.54
C ALA A 108 -15.61 -5.43 11.11
N GLU A 109 -16.29 -5.17 9.99
CA GLU A 109 -16.60 -3.80 9.52
C GLU A 109 -17.41 -3.01 10.55
N ALA A 110 -18.38 -3.65 11.21
CA ALA A 110 -19.20 -3.01 12.24
C ALA A 110 -18.36 -2.54 13.45
N GLN A 111 -17.22 -3.21 13.72
CA GLN A 111 -16.29 -2.79 14.78
C GLN A 111 -15.47 -1.56 14.40
N LYS A 112 -15.37 -1.21 13.11
CA LYS A 112 -14.53 -0.11 12.60
C LYS A 112 -13.04 -0.22 13.00
N ASP A 113 -12.58 -1.42 13.33
CA ASP A 113 -11.18 -1.70 13.62
C ASP A 113 -10.45 -2.05 12.31
N PRO A 114 -9.49 -1.22 11.84
CA PRO A 114 -8.78 -1.47 10.59
C PRO A 114 -7.96 -2.78 10.61
N ASP A 115 -7.49 -3.25 11.76
CA ASP A 115 -6.78 -4.53 11.84
C ASP A 115 -7.72 -5.71 11.64
N GLN A 116 -8.92 -5.65 12.23
CA GLN A 116 -9.94 -6.70 12.06
C GLN A 116 -10.47 -6.70 10.63
N ILE A 117 -10.75 -5.52 10.06
CA ILE A 117 -11.17 -5.42 8.66
C ILE A 117 -10.09 -5.98 7.74
N ARG A 118 -8.81 -5.65 7.95
CA ARG A 118 -7.70 -6.23 7.18
C ARG A 118 -7.67 -7.75 7.27
N LYS A 119 -7.73 -8.30 8.50
CA LYS A 119 -7.70 -9.74 8.74
C LYS A 119 -8.85 -10.44 8.02
N TRP A 120 -10.07 -9.93 8.18
CA TRP A 120 -11.26 -10.55 7.62
C TRP A 120 -11.39 -10.35 6.12
N ALA A 121 -10.90 -9.25 5.55
CA ALA A 121 -10.81 -9.09 4.11
C ALA A 121 -9.93 -10.19 3.49
N LEU A 122 -8.73 -10.42 4.05
CA LEU A 122 -7.81 -11.47 3.59
C LEU A 122 -8.42 -12.88 3.73
N LEU A 123 -9.02 -13.20 4.87
CA LEU A 123 -9.64 -14.51 5.10
C LEU A 123 -10.83 -14.75 4.16
N THR A 124 -11.66 -13.72 3.95
CA THR A 124 -12.82 -13.77 3.05
C THR A 124 -12.40 -13.93 1.60
N HIS A 125 -11.39 -13.19 1.16
CA HIS A 125 -10.81 -13.36 -0.16
C HIS A 125 -10.23 -14.77 -0.35
N GLY A 126 -9.52 -15.27 0.66
CA GLY A 126 -8.98 -16.64 0.65
C GLY A 126 -10.07 -17.71 0.56
N ALA A 127 -11.17 -17.56 1.29
CA ALA A 127 -12.30 -18.49 1.24
C ALA A 127 -13.04 -18.43 -0.11
N SER A 128 -13.27 -17.21 -0.63
CA SER A 128 -13.80 -16.97 -1.97
C SER A 128 -12.96 -17.67 -3.04
N LYS A 129 -11.64 -17.41 -3.05
CA LYS A 129 -10.70 -18.03 -3.99
C LYS A 129 -10.75 -19.56 -3.93
N LYS A 130 -10.67 -20.14 -2.73
CA LYS A 130 -10.76 -21.59 -2.55
C LYS A 130 -12.09 -22.17 -3.03
N ALA A 131 -13.20 -21.45 -2.85
CA ALA A 131 -14.51 -21.87 -3.35
C ALA A 131 -14.55 -21.88 -4.89
N VAL A 132 -14.03 -20.83 -5.53
CA VAL A 132 -13.98 -20.70 -7.00
C VAL A 132 -13.04 -21.72 -7.63
N GLU A 133 -11.93 -22.04 -6.98
CA GLU A 133 -10.94 -23.01 -7.45
C GLU A 133 -11.31 -24.47 -7.11
N ALA A 134 -12.37 -24.69 -6.32
CA ALA A 134 -12.81 -26.03 -5.96
C ALA A 134 -13.20 -26.84 -7.22
N PRO A 135 -12.86 -28.14 -7.28
CA PRO A 135 -13.26 -28.98 -8.41
C PRO A 135 -14.77 -28.98 -8.60
N LYS A 136 -15.22 -28.78 -9.84
CA LYS A 136 -16.64 -28.88 -10.21
C LYS A 136 -17.17 -30.27 -9.84
N PRO A 137 -18.18 -30.38 -8.97
CA PRO A 137 -18.81 -31.66 -8.64
C PRO A 137 -19.49 -32.31 -9.84
N GLN A 138 -19.79 -33.61 -9.71
CA GLN A 138 -20.71 -34.28 -10.62
C GLN A 138 -22.15 -34.03 -10.16
N PHE A 139 -23.00 -33.55 -11.06
CA PHE A 139 -24.39 -33.22 -10.80
C PHE A 139 -25.32 -34.30 -11.36
N LYS A 140 -26.41 -34.59 -10.65
CA LYS A 140 -27.42 -35.57 -11.09
C LYS A 140 -28.40 -34.99 -12.09
N ASP A 141 -28.62 -33.69 -12.02
CA ASP A 141 -29.49 -32.92 -12.92
C ASP A 141 -28.97 -31.50 -13.12
N LYS A 142 -29.69 -30.75 -13.96
CA LYS A 142 -29.33 -29.37 -14.34
C LYS A 142 -29.54 -28.37 -13.20
N ASP A 143 -30.50 -28.62 -12.30
CA ASP A 143 -30.84 -27.67 -11.24
C ASP A 143 -29.72 -27.64 -10.19
N GLU A 144 -29.18 -28.80 -9.82
CA GLU A 144 -27.98 -28.90 -8.97
C GLU A 144 -26.76 -28.17 -9.58
N GLU A 145 -26.60 -28.24 -10.91
CA GLU A 145 -25.52 -27.53 -11.61
C GLU A 145 -25.71 -26.00 -11.58
N GLU A 146 -26.93 -25.51 -11.78
CA GLU A 146 -27.23 -24.08 -11.71
C GLU A 146 -27.08 -23.52 -10.29
N GLU A 147 -27.49 -24.25 -9.25
CA GLU A 147 -27.25 -23.88 -7.85
C GLU A 147 -25.76 -23.77 -7.52
N TRP A 148 -24.94 -24.70 -8.02
CA TRP A 148 -23.50 -24.62 -7.88
C TRP A 148 -22.92 -23.39 -8.60
N LYS A 149 -23.37 -23.10 -9.83
CA LYS A 149 -22.94 -21.88 -10.56
C LYS A 149 -23.27 -20.62 -9.77
N HIS A 150 -24.48 -20.50 -9.23
CA HIS A 150 -24.87 -19.37 -8.38
C HIS A 150 -23.99 -19.25 -7.14
N THR A 151 -23.63 -20.37 -6.51
CA THR A 151 -22.72 -20.38 -5.36
C THR A 151 -21.33 -19.87 -5.73
N ILE A 152 -20.79 -20.30 -6.88
CA ILE A 152 -19.48 -19.88 -7.38
C ILE A 152 -19.52 -18.40 -7.78
N ASP A 153 -20.57 -17.93 -8.44
CA ASP A 153 -20.74 -16.52 -8.81
C ASP A 153 -20.82 -15.62 -7.57
N PHE A 154 -21.58 -16.05 -6.56
CA PHE A 154 -21.62 -15.35 -5.29
C PHE A 154 -20.24 -15.34 -4.61
N ALA A 155 -19.51 -16.46 -4.63
CA ALA A 155 -18.14 -16.50 -4.10
C ALA A 155 -17.23 -15.50 -4.81
N ARG A 156 -17.31 -15.33 -6.14
CA ARG A 156 -16.58 -14.29 -6.87
C ARG A 156 -16.93 -12.89 -6.39
N GLN A 157 -18.23 -12.58 -6.24
CA GLN A 157 -18.69 -11.29 -5.73
C GLN A 157 -18.17 -11.01 -4.31
N VAL A 158 -18.14 -12.04 -3.45
CA VAL A 158 -17.55 -11.94 -2.10
C VAL A 158 -16.05 -11.62 -2.16
N GLY A 159 -15.32 -12.20 -3.12
CA GLY A 159 -13.92 -11.89 -3.39
C GLY A 159 -13.73 -10.40 -3.72
N THR A 160 -14.51 -9.86 -4.66
CA THR A 160 -14.50 -8.43 -4.99
C THR A 160 -14.91 -7.55 -3.81
N TYR A 161 -15.92 -7.96 -3.04
CA TYR A 161 -16.35 -7.22 -1.86
C TYR A 161 -15.25 -7.11 -0.80
N SER A 162 -14.46 -8.18 -0.60
CA SER A 162 -13.33 -8.15 0.34
C SER A 162 -12.24 -7.13 -0.07
N GLU A 163 -11.99 -6.97 -1.37
CA GLU A 163 -11.11 -5.92 -1.91
C GLU A 163 -11.66 -4.52 -1.60
N TYR A 164 -12.95 -4.30 -1.88
CA TYR A 164 -13.64 -3.05 -1.54
C TYR A 164 -13.56 -2.72 -0.05
N SER A 165 -13.74 -3.71 0.83
CA SER A 165 -13.70 -3.52 2.28
C SER A 165 -12.33 -3.04 2.76
N ALA A 166 -11.24 -3.66 2.27
CA ALA A 166 -9.89 -3.22 2.57
C ALA A 166 -9.61 -1.79 2.05
N TYR A 167 -10.04 -1.50 0.82
CA TYR A 167 -9.96 -0.17 0.22
C TYR A 167 -10.70 0.89 1.05
N ALA A 168 -11.97 0.62 1.38
CA ALA A 168 -12.82 1.53 2.14
C ALA A 168 -12.25 1.81 3.54
N ALA A 169 -11.74 0.78 4.23
CA ALA A 169 -11.07 0.97 5.51
C ALA A 169 -9.77 1.78 5.37
N ALA A 170 -9.01 1.60 4.28
CA ALA A 170 -7.80 2.37 4.03
C ALA A 170 -8.08 3.86 3.78
N LEU A 171 -9.24 4.19 3.19
CA LEU A 171 -9.71 5.57 3.06
C LEU A 171 -10.11 6.20 4.40
N GLN A 172 -10.74 5.41 5.28
CA GLN A 172 -11.27 5.91 6.55
C GLN A 172 -10.20 6.09 7.62
N THR A 173 -9.15 5.27 7.62
CA THR A 173 -8.10 5.36 8.63
C THR A 173 -7.20 6.57 8.43
N THR A 174 -6.90 7.25 9.55
CA THR A 174 -5.93 8.36 9.63
C THR A 174 -4.52 7.88 10.02
N ASP A 175 -4.39 6.64 10.52
CA ASP A 175 -3.10 6.06 10.88
C ASP A 175 -2.37 5.58 9.61
N PRO A 176 -1.17 6.12 9.31
CA PRO A 176 -0.45 5.75 8.10
C PRO A 176 0.04 4.30 8.11
N ALA A 177 0.36 3.71 9.27
CA ALA A 177 0.75 2.31 9.37
C ALA A 177 -0.44 1.38 9.08
N LYS A 178 -1.63 1.72 9.58
CA LYS A 178 -2.86 0.96 9.25
C LYS A 178 -3.23 1.10 7.78
N LYS A 179 -3.09 2.29 7.21
CA LYS A 179 -3.31 2.55 5.78
C LYS A 179 -2.40 1.70 4.90
N ILE A 180 -1.11 1.62 5.23
CA ILE A 180 -0.16 0.74 4.54
C ILE A 180 -0.63 -0.71 4.63
N ALA A 181 -0.95 -1.19 5.82
CA ALA A 181 -1.32 -2.59 6.01
C ALA A 181 -2.58 -2.98 5.23
N LEU A 182 -3.59 -2.10 5.14
CA LEU A 182 -4.80 -2.33 4.36
C LEU A 182 -4.55 -2.26 2.84
N ALA A 183 -3.80 -1.27 2.38
CA ALA A 183 -3.46 -1.15 0.96
C ALA A 183 -2.58 -2.32 0.47
N GLU A 184 -1.66 -2.79 1.32
CA GLU A 184 -0.87 -3.99 1.03
C GLU A 184 -1.71 -5.26 1.03
N ALA A 185 -2.69 -5.38 1.94
CA ALA A 185 -3.64 -6.48 1.91
C ALA A 185 -4.46 -6.48 0.62
N LEU A 186 -4.94 -5.31 0.16
CA LEU A 186 -5.59 -5.17 -1.14
C LEU A 186 -4.69 -5.64 -2.29
N ARG A 187 -3.45 -5.15 -2.33
CA ARG A 187 -2.46 -5.54 -3.35
C ARG A 187 -2.14 -7.05 -3.32
N GLN A 188 -2.11 -7.65 -2.13
CA GLN A 188 -1.90 -9.08 -1.94
C GLN A 188 -3.10 -9.91 -2.45
N MET A 189 -4.32 -9.45 -2.18
CA MET A 189 -5.54 -10.11 -2.68
C MET A 189 -5.60 -10.04 -4.20
N ASN A 190 -5.42 -8.84 -4.76
CA ASN A 190 -5.49 -8.64 -6.20
C ASN A 190 -4.66 -7.40 -6.62
N PRO A 191 -3.47 -7.60 -7.21
CA PRO A 191 -2.64 -6.48 -7.69
C PRO A 191 -3.28 -5.72 -8.86
N ASP A 192 -4.25 -6.32 -9.56
CA ASP A 192 -5.00 -5.73 -10.67
C ASP A 192 -6.40 -5.24 -10.23
N SER A 193 -6.66 -5.12 -8.92
CA SER A 193 -7.93 -4.64 -8.40
C SER A 193 -8.29 -3.26 -8.95
N GLU A 194 -9.58 -3.03 -9.22
CA GLU A 194 -10.11 -1.74 -9.66
C GLU A 194 -9.89 -0.61 -8.64
N TYR A 195 -9.61 -0.97 -7.38
CA TYR A 195 -9.36 -0.05 -6.26
C TYR A 195 -7.87 0.32 -6.11
N MET A 196 -6.95 -0.35 -6.80
CA MET A 196 -5.51 -0.09 -6.70
C MET A 196 -5.13 1.31 -7.19
N PRO A 197 -5.60 1.80 -8.35
CA PRO A 197 -5.22 3.13 -8.83
C PRO A 197 -5.55 4.26 -7.84
N GLN A 198 -6.64 4.13 -7.08
CA GLN A 198 -7.11 5.12 -6.12
C GLN A 198 -6.30 5.07 -4.82
N ILE A 199 -5.80 3.88 -4.41
CA ILE A 199 -5.03 3.75 -3.16
C ILE A 199 -3.54 4.09 -3.32
N VAL A 200 -2.96 3.90 -4.51
CA VAL A 200 -1.52 4.07 -4.76
C VAL A 200 -0.97 5.44 -4.31
N PRO A 201 -1.60 6.59 -4.62
CA PRO A 201 -1.12 7.89 -4.15
C PRO A 201 -1.07 7.99 -2.62
N MET A 202 -2.08 7.43 -1.94
CA MET A 202 -2.15 7.43 -0.48
C MET A 202 -1.15 6.46 0.14
N LEU A 203 -0.94 5.29 -0.46
CA LEU A 203 0.06 4.32 -0.03
C LEU A 203 1.48 4.91 -0.14
N PHE A 204 1.78 5.58 -1.25
CA PHE A 204 3.04 6.30 -1.43
C PHE A 204 3.26 7.34 -0.33
N LEU A 205 2.26 8.17 -0.05
CA LEU A 205 2.34 9.16 1.02
C LEU A 205 2.53 8.51 2.40
N ALA A 206 1.80 7.43 2.69
CA ALA A 206 1.90 6.72 3.96
C ALA A 206 3.30 6.09 4.13
N TYR A 207 3.89 5.54 3.07
CA TYR A 207 5.28 5.05 3.11
C TYR A 207 6.26 6.17 3.46
N ARG A 208 6.10 7.35 2.86
CA ARG A 208 6.94 8.51 3.20
C ARG A 208 6.76 8.96 4.65
N GLN A 209 5.53 9.03 5.14
CA GLN A 209 5.22 9.45 6.52
C GLN A 209 5.78 8.50 7.57
N THR A 210 5.85 7.21 7.25
CA THR A 210 6.36 6.16 8.15
C THR A 210 7.86 5.91 8.01
N GLY A 211 8.57 6.67 7.16
CA GLY A 211 10.00 6.47 6.91
C GLY A 211 10.34 5.21 6.12
N ASN A 212 9.34 4.55 5.52
CA ASN A 212 9.51 3.37 4.66
C ASN A 212 10.00 3.77 3.25
N THR A 213 11.16 4.44 3.20
CA THR A 213 11.70 5.05 1.98
C THR A 213 11.91 4.05 0.85
N GLU A 214 12.44 2.86 1.13
CA GLU A 214 12.67 1.83 0.10
C GLU A 214 11.37 1.42 -0.59
N LYS A 215 10.30 1.19 0.19
CA LYS A 215 8.98 0.86 -0.36
C LYS A 215 8.34 2.03 -1.10
N ALA A 216 8.54 3.27 -0.64
CA ALA A 216 8.09 4.46 -1.36
C ALA A 216 8.76 4.56 -2.73
N VAL A 217 10.07 4.29 -2.80
CA VAL A 217 10.84 4.33 -4.05
C VAL A 217 10.44 3.20 -4.98
N GLU A 218 10.32 1.97 -4.48
CA GLU A 218 9.84 0.83 -5.28
C GLU A 218 8.46 1.13 -5.90
N LEU A 219 7.52 1.63 -5.10
CA LEU A 219 6.21 2.02 -5.58
C LEU A 219 6.28 3.16 -6.60
N ALA A 220 7.10 4.19 -6.34
CA ALA A 220 7.33 5.27 -7.29
C ALA A 220 7.87 4.75 -8.62
N GLU A 221 8.86 3.86 -8.62
CA GLU A 221 9.43 3.29 -9.84
C GLU A 221 8.39 2.49 -10.64
N GLN A 222 7.56 1.69 -9.96
CA GLN A 222 6.47 0.95 -10.59
C GLN A 222 5.45 1.86 -11.26
N VAL A 223 5.06 2.96 -10.60
CA VAL A 223 4.14 3.96 -11.16
C VAL A 223 4.78 4.71 -12.32
N LEU A 224 6.00 5.21 -12.13
CA LEU A 224 6.73 6.01 -13.14
C LEU A 224 7.12 5.22 -14.39
N ALA A 225 7.16 3.88 -14.32
CA ALA A 225 7.32 3.02 -15.48
C ALA A 225 6.09 3.06 -16.41
N LYS A 226 4.90 3.36 -15.88
CA LYS A 226 3.64 3.45 -16.63
C LYS A 226 3.26 4.91 -16.92
N ASP A 227 3.44 5.79 -15.94
CA ASP A 227 3.09 7.20 -16.01
C ASP A 227 4.12 8.05 -15.26
N ALA A 228 4.90 8.82 -16.01
CA ALA A 228 5.96 9.68 -15.47
C ALA A 228 5.50 11.11 -15.14
N THR A 229 4.20 11.34 -14.86
CA THR A 229 3.65 12.68 -14.62
C THR A 229 3.49 13.08 -13.14
N ASN A 230 3.94 12.22 -12.22
CA ASN A 230 3.94 12.49 -10.78
C ASN A 230 5.29 13.07 -10.30
N GLU A 231 5.31 14.38 -10.05
CA GLU A 231 6.52 15.12 -9.65
C GLU A 231 7.06 14.70 -8.28
N ASP A 232 6.19 14.31 -7.33
CA ASP A 232 6.62 13.94 -5.99
C ASP A 232 7.30 12.56 -6.00
N MET A 233 6.81 11.63 -6.82
CA MET A 233 7.45 10.33 -7.05
C MET A 233 8.79 10.46 -7.78
N LEU A 234 8.87 11.32 -8.80
CA LEU A 234 10.14 11.61 -9.49
C LEU A 234 11.19 12.17 -8.52
N LEU A 235 10.79 13.13 -7.68
CA LEU A 235 11.67 13.72 -6.69
C LEU A 235 12.16 12.71 -5.65
N VAL A 236 11.27 11.87 -5.12
CA VAL A 236 11.63 10.84 -4.13
C VAL A 236 12.57 9.80 -4.73
N ALA A 237 12.33 9.36 -5.96
CA ALA A 237 13.22 8.44 -6.64
C ALA A 237 14.60 9.06 -6.89
N ALA A 238 14.66 10.31 -7.39
CA ALA A 238 15.92 11.02 -7.61
C ALA A 238 16.72 11.21 -6.31
N ASP A 239 16.06 11.66 -5.25
CA ASP A 239 16.68 11.88 -3.93
C ASP A 239 17.24 10.59 -3.35
N HIS A 240 16.49 9.49 -3.44
CA HIS A 240 16.94 8.18 -2.97
C HIS A 240 18.26 7.78 -3.63
N TYR A 241 18.33 7.75 -4.97
CA TYR A 241 19.53 7.33 -5.69
C TYR A 241 20.72 8.25 -5.44
N MET A 242 20.49 9.54 -5.28
CA MET A 242 21.54 10.49 -4.90
C MET A 242 22.09 10.19 -3.49
N ASN A 243 21.20 9.94 -2.52
CA ASN A 243 21.58 9.73 -1.12
C ASN A 243 22.25 8.37 -0.88
N VAL A 244 21.76 7.30 -1.51
CA VAL A 244 22.43 5.98 -1.44
C VAL A 244 23.73 5.94 -2.25
N LYS A 245 24.01 6.98 -3.05
CA LYS A 245 25.19 7.09 -3.92
C LYS A 245 25.37 5.88 -4.84
N LYS A 246 24.25 5.30 -5.26
CA LYS A 246 24.17 4.17 -6.19
C LYS A 246 23.40 4.63 -7.42
N ASP A 247 23.80 4.10 -8.56
CA ASP A 247 23.15 4.39 -9.85
C ASP A 247 22.99 5.90 -10.13
N PRO A 248 24.11 6.61 -10.38
CA PRO A 248 24.06 8.02 -10.74
C PRO A 248 23.27 8.27 -12.05
N ALA A 249 23.11 7.26 -12.90
CA ALA A 249 22.29 7.36 -14.09
C ALA A 249 20.80 7.51 -13.74
N LYS A 250 20.30 6.75 -12.75
CA LYS A 250 18.94 6.95 -12.22
C LYS A 250 18.74 8.30 -11.56
N THR A 251 19.72 8.80 -10.80
CA THR A 251 19.66 10.18 -10.24
C THR A 251 19.44 11.19 -11.36
N ILE A 252 20.28 11.16 -12.40
CA ILE A 252 20.17 12.06 -13.55
C ILE A 252 18.83 11.88 -14.29
N SER A 253 18.41 10.63 -14.53
CA SER A 253 17.19 10.32 -15.28
C SER A 253 15.94 10.87 -14.59
N TYR A 254 15.76 10.59 -13.30
CA TYR A 254 14.59 11.06 -12.56
C TYR A 254 14.60 12.58 -12.36
N SER A 255 15.76 13.17 -12.06
CA SER A 255 15.88 14.62 -11.96
C SER A 255 15.60 15.34 -13.28
N SER A 256 16.04 14.79 -14.43
CA SER A 256 15.74 15.37 -15.75
C SER A 256 14.24 15.32 -16.03
N LYS A 257 13.59 14.16 -15.82
CA LYS A 257 12.15 14.02 -15.98
C LYS A 257 11.37 14.98 -15.06
N LEU A 258 11.83 15.18 -13.83
CA LEU A 258 11.25 16.15 -12.90
C LEU A 258 11.34 17.57 -13.46
N VAL A 259 12.51 17.98 -13.96
CA VAL A 259 12.71 19.30 -14.53
C VAL A 259 11.83 19.51 -15.76
N ASP A 260 11.80 18.54 -16.68
CA ASP A 260 11.00 18.60 -17.91
C ASP A 260 9.51 18.72 -17.59
N LEU A 261 9.02 17.89 -16.64
CA LEU A 261 7.65 17.95 -16.15
C LEU A 261 7.34 19.30 -15.51
N MET A 262 8.18 19.78 -14.59
CA MET A 262 7.93 21.02 -13.85
C MET A 262 8.14 22.28 -14.70
N THR A 263 8.72 22.18 -15.88
CA THR A 263 8.77 23.29 -16.84
C THR A 263 7.43 23.46 -17.57
N THR A 264 6.70 22.36 -17.80
CA THR A 264 5.53 22.33 -18.69
C THR A 264 4.20 22.14 -17.95
N LYS A 265 4.23 21.51 -16.76
CA LYS A 265 3.01 21.17 -16.01
C LYS A 265 2.24 22.43 -15.59
N PRO A 266 0.93 22.51 -15.88
CA PRO A 266 0.08 23.59 -15.38
C PRO A 266 -0.21 23.42 -13.88
N ALA A 267 -0.69 24.48 -13.23
CA ALA A 267 -1.13 24.42 -11.85
C ALA A 267 -2.28 23.41 -11.69
N PRO A 268 -2.24 22.50 -10.71
CA PRO A 268 -3.38 21.63 -10.41
C PRO A 268 -4.59 22.44 -9.94
N GLN A 269 -5.79 21.91 -10.18
CA GLN A 269 -7.03 22.53 -9.71
C GLN A 269 -7.01 22.68 -8.18
N GLY A 270 -7.42 23.84 -7.67
CA GLY A 270 -7.48 24.12 -6.24
C GLY A 270 -6.16 24.53 -5.59
N VAL A 271 -5.04 24.55 -6.33
CA VAL A 271 -3.75 25.09 -5.85
C VAL A 271 -3.64 26.56 -6.26
N SER A 272 -3.23 27.42 -5.32
CA SER A 272 -3.02 28.84 -5.63
C SER A 272 -1.84 29.02 -6.61
N ALA A 273 -1.85 30.10 -7.39
CA ALA A 273 -0.74 30.38 -8.31
C ALA A 273 0.60 30.56 -7.57
N GLU A 274 0.56 31.12 -6.36
CA GLU A 274 1.73 31.32 -5.51
C GLU A 274 2.28 29.98 -4.99
N ASP A 275 1.43 29.12 -4.43
CA ASP A 275 1.84 27.81 -3.92
C ASP A 275 2.37 26.92 -5.04
N TRP A 276 1.73 26.99 -6.21
CA TRP A 276 2.18 26.25 -7.37
C TRP A 276 3.55 26.73 -7.85
N GLU A 277 3.76 28.06 -7.96
CA GLU A 277 5.05 28.60 -8.37
C GLU A 277 6.14 28.28 -7.34
N LYS A 278 5.82 28.30 -6.04
CA LYS A 278 6.74 27.87 -4.98
C LYS A 278 7.14 26.39 -5.15
N LYS A 279 6.17 25.49 -5.40
CA LYS A 279 6.45 24.07 -5.68
C LYS A 279 7.29 23.92 -6.95
N ARG A 280 6.93 24.62 -8.03
CA ARG A 280 7.64 24.61 -9.32
C ARG A 280 9.11 25.00 -9.14
N ARG A 281 9.37 26.16 -8.52
CA ARG A 281 10.73 26.65 -8.29
C ARG A 281 11.53 25.71 -7.42
N SER A 282 10.94 25.17 -6.35
CA SER A 282 11.60 24.20 -5.47
C SER A 282 12.02 22.95 -6.24
N SER A 283 11.09 22.35 -7.00
CA SER A 283 11.35 21.14 -7.78
C SER A 283 12.38 21.36 -8.89
N LEU A 284 12.33 22.49 -9.61
CA LEU A 284 13.34 22.84 -10.61
C LEU A 284 14.72 23.02 -9.97
N GLY A 285 14.79 23.74 -8.85
CA GLY A 285 16.05 23.97 -8.15
C GLY A 285 16.70 22.69 -7.66
N VAL A 286 15.92 21.82 -7.02
CA VAL A 286 16.42 20.52 -6.53
C VAL A 286 16.77 19.60 -7.70
N GLY A 287 15.94 19.53 -8.74
CA GLY A 287 16.22 18.71 -9.92
C GLY A 287 17.54 19.08 -10.62
N TYR A 288 17.73 20.36 -10.94
CA TYR A 288 18.99 20.84 -11.50
C TYR A 288 20.16 20.61 -10.54
N TRP A 289 19.97 20.86 -9.24
CA TRP A 289 21.04 20.64 -8.25
C TRP A 289 21.50 19.17 -8.21
N MET A 290 20.56 18.21 -8.14
CA MET A 290 20.87 16.77 -8.11
C MET A 290 21.63 16.34 -9.37
N MET A 291 21.17 16.77 -10.55
CA MET A 291 21.86 16.50 -11.82
C MET A 291 23.27 17.07 -11.83
N GLY A 292 23.40 18.35 -11.47
CA GLY A 292 24.67 19.09 -11.52
C GLY A 292 25.72 18.52 -10.57
N VAL A 293 25.33 18.21 -9.34
CA VAL A 293 26.22 17.54 -8.36
C VAL A 293 26.62 16.16 -8.86
N THR A 294 25.67 15.38 -9.38
CA THR A 294 25.95 14.03 -9.91
C THR A 294 26.92 14.09 -11.09
N TYR A 295 26.74 15.02 -12.03
CA TYR A 295 27.69 15.25 -13.12
C TYR A 295 29.07 15.64 -12.62
N ALA A 296 29.16 16.51 -11.60
CA ALA A 296 30.43 16.89 -11.01
C ALA A 296 31.15 15.68 -10.39
N THR A 297 30.44 14.79 -9.70
CA THR A 297 31.02 13.55 -9.14
C THR A 297 31.47 12.56 -10.22
N GLN A 298 30.83 12.59 -11.40
CA GLN A 298 31.23 11.80 -12.57
C GLN A 298 32.34 12.48 -13.40
N ASN A 299 32.87 13.63 -12.96
CA ASN A 299 33.85 14.43 -13.71
C ASN A 299 33.35 14.91 -15.09
N LYS A 300 32.03 14.99 -15.29
CA LYS A 300 31.38 15.57 -16.47
C LYS A 300 31.28 17.09 -16.31
N LEU A 301 32.42 17.76 -16.52
CA LEU A 301 32.65 19.13 -16.07
C LEU A 301 31.74 20.16 -16.75
N LEU A 302 31.53 20.03 -18.07
CA LEU A 302 30.73 20.99 -18.84
C LEU A 302 29.24 20.88 -18.50
N GLU A 303 28.74 19.65 -18.35
CA GLU A 303 27.38 19.34 -17.96
C GLU A 303 27.11 19.82 -16.53
N ALA A 304 28.06 19.57 -15.62
CA ALA A 304 27.98 20.04 -14.24
C ALA A 304 27.92 21.58 -14.16
N ASP A 305 28.82 22.30 -14.85
CA ASP A 305 28.82 23.76 -14.87
C ASP A 305 27.49 24.32 -15.40
N LYS A 306 27.04 23.82 -16.56
CA LYS A 306 25.78 24.25 -17.19
C LYS A 306 24.60 24.07 -16.24
N VAL A 307 24.45 22.88 -15.68
CA VAL A 307 23.26 22.51 -14.91
C VAL A 307 23.26 23.13 -13.51
N LEU A 308 24.41 23.21 -12.83
CA LEU A 308 24.49 23.89 -11.54
C LEU A 308 24.18 25.38 -11.64
N ARG A 309 24.57 26.05 -12.74
CA ARG A 309 24.18 27.44 -12.99
C ARG A 309 22.67 27.59 -13.16
N GLN A 310 21.99 26.62 -13.79
CA GLN A 310 20.54 26.60 -13.88
C GLN A 310 19.88 26.43 -12.50
N ALA A 311 20.52 25.73 -11.56
CA ALA A 311 20.00 25.55 -10.21
C ALA A 311 20.07 26.83 -9.35
N LEU A 312 21.13 27.64 -9.49
CA LEU A 312 21.44 28.77 -8.60
C LEU A 312 20.27 29.75 -8.35
N PRO A 313 19.48 30.19 -9.36
CA PRO A 313 18.36 31.11 -9.15
C PRO A 313 17.20 30.50 -8.34
N TYR A 314 17.06 29.18 -8.37
CA TYR A 314 15.97 28.46 -7.69
C TYR A 314 16.32 28.06 -6.26
N ILE A 315 17.62 27.87 -5.95
CA ILE A 315 18.10 27.44 -4.63
C ILE A 315 18.67 28.59 -3.79
N SER A 316 18.48 29.85 -4.19
CA SER A 316 19.05 31.02 -3.50
C SER A 316 18.59 31.15 -2.05
N GLY A 317 17.38 30.70 -1.72
CA GLY A 317 16.84 30.67 -0.36
C GLY A 317 17.23 29.43 0.46
N ASN A 318 18.08 28.54 -0.06
CA ASN A 318 18.54 27.35 0.63
C ASN A 318 20.08 27.33 0.67
N ASP A 319 20.63 27.84 1.77
CA ASP A 319 22.08 27.98 1.97
C ASP A 319 22.84 26.67 1.80
N GLN A 320 22.26 25.54 2.22
CA GLN A 320 22.91 24.24 2.13
C GLN A 320 23.05 23.77 0.68
N LEU A 321 21.97 23.87 -0.12
CA LEU A 321 22.00 23.53 -1.53
C LEU A 321 22.88 24.53 -2.30
N ARG A 322 22.74 25.83 -2.00
CA ARG A 322 23.52 26.90 -2.64
C ARG A 322 25.02 26.72 -2.39
N ALA A 323 25.45 26.52 -1.14
CA ALA A 323 26.85 26.27 -0.82
C ALA A 323 27.39 25.04 -1.55
N THR A 324 26.63 23.94 -1.59
CA THR A 324 27.05 22.73 -2.29
C THR A 324 27.17 22.97 -3.80
N ALA A 325 26.22 23.67 -4.42
CA ALA A 325 26.29 24.02 -5.83
C ALA A 325 27.51 24.90 -6.14
N LEU A 326 27.74 25.94 -5.33
CA LEU A 326 28.89 26.85 -5.48
C LEU A 326 30.22 26.12 -5.28
N PHE A 327 30.30 25.20 -4.33
CA PHE A 327 31.48 24.36 -4.13
C PHE A 327 31.79 23.54 -5.38
N HIS A 328 30.81 22.82 -5.91
CA HIS A 328 31.00 22.04 -7.14
C HIS A 328 31.29 22.92 -8.34
N LEU A 329 30.61 24.07 -8.51
CA LEU A 329 30.90 25.06 -9.55
C LEU A 329 32.34 25.56 -9.48
N GLY A 330 32.84 25.88 -8.29
CA GLY A 330 34.24 26.26 -8.06
C GLY A 330 35.21 25.18 -8.54
N VAL A 331 34.98 23.93 -8.13
CA VAL A 331 35.83 22.78 -8.51
C VAL A 331 35.79 22.51 -10.01
N VAL A 332 34.60 22.48 -10.65
CA VAL A 332 34.50 22.14 -12.07
C VAL A 332 35.07 23.24 -12.97
N ASN A 333 34.84 24.52 -12.63
CA ASN A 333 35.41 25.64 -13.39
C ASN A 333 36.94 25.70 -13.22
N PHE A 334 37.46 25.39 -12.03
CA PHE A 334 38.91 25.30 -11.81
C PHE A 334 39.53 24.23 -12.72
N ARG A 335 38.96 23.02 -12.73
CA ARG A 335 39.42 21.91 -13.57
C ARG A 335 39.31 22.19 -15.07
N LEU A 336 38.29 22.94 -15.50
CA LEU A 336 38.17 23.37 -16.89
C LEU A 336 39.26 24.39 -17.25
N GLY A 337 39.58 25.31 -16.32
CA GLY A 337 40.68 26.25 -16.49
C GLY A 337 42.04 25.58 -16.59
N GLU A 338 42.31 24.57 -15.76
CA GLU A 338 43.54 23.75 -15.84
C GLU A 338 43.65 22.98 -17.17
N LYS A 339 42.51 22.71 -17.83
CA LYS A 339 42.46 22.08 -19.15
C LYS A 339 42.55 23.06 -20.32
N GLY A 340 42.81 24.35 -20.06
CA GLY A 340 43.08 25.37 -21.08
C GLY A 340 41.97 26.41 -21.29
N ASP A 341 40.82 26.31 -20.62
CA ASP A 341 39.80 27.38 -20.64
C ASP A 341 40.08 28.41 -19.52
N GLU A 342 41.20 29.13 -19.63
CA GLU A 342 41.72 30.00 -18.55
C GLU A 342 40.70 31.01 -18.00
N LYS A 343 39.72 31.43 -18.81
CA LYS A 343 38.63 32.32 -18.39
C LYS A 343 37.82 31.73 -17.23
N ARG A 344 37.75 30.41 -17.12
CA ARG A 344 37.04 29.67 -16.07
C ARG A 344 37.72 29.75 -14.72
N ILE A 345 39.00 30.11 -14.65
CA ILE A 345 39.69 30.30 -13.36
C ILE A 345 39.05 31.45 -12.56
N LEU A 346 38.62 32.52 -13.23
CA LEU A 346 37.92 33.62 -12.56
C LEU A 346 36.56 33.18 -12.03
N ASP A 347 35.80 32.40 -12.81
CA ASP A 347 34.54 31.81 -12.35
C ASP A 347 34.76 30.89 -11.15
N ALA A 348 35.79 30.05 -11.20
CA ALA A 348 36.17 29.17 -10.11
C ALA A 348 36.46 29.94 -8.82
N PHE A 349 37.23 31.02 -8.93
CA PHE A 349 37.53 31.92 -7.81
C PHE A 349 36.25 32.54 -7.23
N ASN A 350 35.38 33.10 -8.07
CA ASN A 350 34.16 33.77 -7.64
C ASN A 350 33.18 32.81 -6.92
N PHE A 351 32.91 31.65 -7.51
CA PHE A 351 32.04 30.66 -6.87
C PHE A 351 32.62 30.12 -5.56
N THR A 352 33.92 29.87 -5.53
CA THR A 352 34.60 29.39 -4.31
C THR A 352 34.57 30.46 -3.21
N LYS A 353 34.74 31.74 -3.57
CA LYS A 353 34.66 32.87 -2.65
C LYS A 353 33.26 33.00 -2.05
N GLU A 354 32.22 32.93 -2.86
CA GLU A 354 30.83 32.93 -2.38
C GLU A 354 30.57 31.72 -1.46
N CYS A 355 31.00 30.52 -1.87
CA CYS A 355 30.85 29.31 -1.06
C CYS A 355 31.54 29.43 0.31
N ALA A 356 32.73 30.02 0.37
CA ALA A 356 33.52 30.20 1.59
C ALA A 356 32.84 31.15 2.60
N ALA A 357 31.93 32.02 2.14
CA ALA A 357 31.17 32.93 2.97
C ALA A 357 29.91 32.29 3.58
N ILE A 358 29.43 31.16 3.04
CA ILE A 358 28.21 30.49 3.51
C ILE A 358 28.55 29.45 4.58
N LYS A 359 27.92 29.56 5.75
CA LYS A 359 28.05 28.57 6.83
C LYS A 359 27.45 27.23 6.36
N SER A 360 28.30 26.24 6.11
CA SER A 360 27.90 24.93 5.57
C SER A 360 28.98 23.87 5.82
N PRO A 361 28.68 22.57 5.65
CA PRO A 361 29.69 21.50 5.75
C PRO A 361 30.86 21.63 4.77
N VAL A 362 30.67 22.34 3.64
CA VAL A 362 31.71 22.54 2.61
C VAL A 362 32.51 23.83 2.79
N GLN A 363 32.14 24.70 3.75
CA GLN A 363 32.75 26.01 3.95
C GLN A 363 34.27 25.94 4.15
N ALA A 364 34.75 25.09 5.05
CA ALA A 364 36.17 24.96 5.34
C ALA A 364 36.97 24.41 4.14
N ALA A 365 36.35 23.56 3.31
CA ALA A 365 36.96 23.10 2.07
C ALA A 365 37.03 24.25 1.04
N ALA A 366 35.95 25.02 0.90
CA ALA A 366 35.92 26.19 0.03
C ALA A 366 36.97 27.25 0.42
N GLN A 367 37.12 27.55 1.71
CA GLN A 367 38.15 28.48 2.20
C GLN A 367 39.57 28.04 1.87
N ARG A 368 39.86 26.73 1.94
CA ARG A 368 41.16 26.17 1.53
C ARG A 368 41.36 26.28 0.03
N ASN A 369 40.35 25.91 -0.77
CA ASN A 369 40.39 26.04 -2.23
C ASN A 369 40.59 27.50 -2.65
N LEU A 370 39.93 28.44 -1.98
CA LEU A 370 40.05 29.87 -2.27
C LEU A 370 41.50 30.36 -2.13
N LYS A 371 42.15 30.02 -1.01
CA LYS A 371 43.57 30.36 -0.78
C LYS A 371 44.49 29.73 -1.83
N ALA A 372 44.22 28.49 -2.24
CA ALA A 372 45.00 27.81 -3.27
C ALA A 372 44.88 28.51 -4.64
N ILE A 373 43.64 28.85 -5.05
CA ILE A 373 43.39 29.57 -6.31
C ILE A 373 44.08 30.95 -6.30
N GLN A 374 43.96 31.70 -5.20
CA GLN A 374 44.63 32.99 -5.02
C GLN A 374 46.15 32.87 -5.16
N ALA A 375 46.76 31.87 -4.52
CA ALA A 375 48.20 31.67 -4.58
C ALA A 375 48.68 31.28 -5.99
N GLN A 376 47.97 30.37 -6.66
CA GLN A 376 48.36 29.85 -7.98
C GLN A 376 48.20 30.90 -9.09
N TYR A 377 47.10 31.65 -9.08
CA TYR A 377 46.75 32.57 -10.16
C TYR A 377 46.90 34.05 -9.79
N ARG A 378 47.42 34.35 -8.58
CA ARG A 378 47.66 35.72 -8.07
C ARG A 378 46.40 36.59 -8.08
N LEU A 379 45.24 35.97 -7.89
CA LEU A 379 43.96 36.64 -7.77
C LEU A 379 43.81 37.23 -6.36
N LYS A 380 43.16 38.39 -6.24
CA LYS A 380 42.96 39.11 -4.97
C LYS A 380 41.58 38.86 -4.41
#